data_AF-A0A536TDI3-F1
#
_entry.id   AF-A0A536TDI3-F1
#
_cell.length_a   1.000
_cell.length_b   1.000
_cell.length_c   1.000
_cell.angle_alpha   90.00
_cell.angle_beta   90.00
_cell.angle_gamma   90.00
#
_symmetry.space_group_name_H-M   'P 1'
#
loop_
_entity.id
_entity.type
_entity.pdbx_description
1 polymer ?
#
loop_
_entity_poly.entity_id
_entity_poly.type
_entity_poly.pdbx_seq_one_letter_code
_entity_poly.pdbx_strand_id
1 'polypeptide(L)'
;MTNLSRFDLPEFNALFEKAERMRDSPERTQLYRRMSQLVAAYAPWVLHAYRIENIVVHPWVRGYKYNTFDPHAWMYYDVDLQRRKAAIR
;
A
#
# COMPACT_ATOMS: atom_id res chain seq x y z
N MET A 1 8.72 13.50 6.23
CA MET A 1 9.09 12.11 6.56
C MET A 1 9.12 12.00 8.07
N THR A 2 8.36 11.07 8.65
CA THR A 2 8.20 11.00 10.10
C THR A 2 8.71 9.67 10.63
N ASN A 3 9.70 9.72 11.52
CA ASN A 3 10.21 8.58 12.29
C ASN A 3 9.76 8.75 13.75
N LEU A 4 8.54 8.29 14.07
CA LEU A 4 7.96 8.45 15.42
C LEU A 4 8.62 7.54 16.47
N SER A 5 9.18 6.39 16.09
CA SER A 5 9.90 5.51 17.00
C SER A 5 11.30 6.00 17.35
N ARG A 6 11.81 7.01 16.63
CA ARG A 6 13.21 7.48 16.73
C ARG A 6 14.21 6.34 16.49
N PHE A 7 13.83 5.36 15.67
CA PHE A 7 14.69 4.23 15.36
C PHE A 7 15.87 4.69 14.51
N ASP A 8 17.09 4.47 15.01
CA ASP A 8 18.33 4.92 14.39
C ASP A 8 19.42 3.83 14.55
N LEU A 9 19.32 2.79 13.73
CA LEU A 9 20.28 1.68 13.71
C LEU A 9 21.24 1.85 12.53
N PRO A 10 22.57 1.99 12.74
CA PRO A 10 23.53 2.22 11.66
C PRO A 10 23.49 1.17 10.55
N GLU A 11 23.29 -0.12 10.89
CA GLU A 11 23.15 -1.20 9.92
C GLU A 11 21.92 -1.00 9.01
N PHE A 12 20.79 -0.61 9.60
CA PHE A 12 19.57 -0.34 8.85
C PHE A 12 19.77 0.86 7.89
N ASN A 13 20.35 1.95 8.40
CA ASN A 13 20.59 3.17 7.62
C ASN A 13 21.48 2.89 6.40
N ALA A 14 22.58 2.15 6.58
CA ALA A 14 23.49 1.78 5.50
C ALA A 14 22.82 0.91 4.42
N LEU A 15 21.97 -0.04 4.82
CA LEU A 15 21.19 -0.85 3.88
C LEU A 15 20.18 -0.01 3.11
N PHE A 16 19.52 0.95 3.77
CA PHE A 16 18.55 1.85 3.15
C PHE A 16 19.22 2.73 2.09
N GLU A 17 20.32 3.40 2.43
CA GLU A 17 21.07 4.25 1.49
C GLU A 17 21.56 3.49 0.26
N LYS A 18 21.93 2.22 0.43
CA LYS A 18 22.31 1.35 -0.69
C LYS A 18 21.10 1.04 -1.58
N ALA A 19 19.98 0.63 -0.98
CA ALA A 19 18.78 0.23 -1.70
C ALA A 19 18.10 1.40 -2.44
N GLU A 20 18.18 2.61 -1.89
CA GLU A 20 17.63 3.84 -2.50
C GLU A 20 18.28 4.18 -3.84
N ARG A 21 19.59 3.94 -3.96
CA ARG A 21 20.36 4.22 -5.19
C ARG A 21 20.20 3.15 -6.27
N MET A 22 19.48 2.06 -5.99
CA MET A 22 19.30 0.94 -6.89
C MET A 22 18.00 1.03 -7.68
N ARG A 23 18.04 0.63 -8.95
CA ARG A 23 16.81 0.36 -9.73
C ARG A 23 16.13 -0.89 -9.18
N ASP A 24 14.90 -1.13 -9.61
CA ASP A 24 14.18 -2.34 -9.23
C ASP A 24 14.96 -3.59 -9.65
N SER A 25 15.27 -4.45 -8.68
CA SER A 25 16.09 -5.64 -8.88
C SER A 25 15.91 -6.66 -7.75
N PRO A 26 16.24 -7.96 -8.00
CA PRO A 26 16.24 -8.99 -6.96
C PRO A 26 17.18 -8.66 -5.78
N GLU A 27 18.32 -8.03 -6.06
CA GLU A 27 19.30 -7.62 -5.04
C GLU A 27 18.73 -6.52 -4.15
N ARG A 28 18.07 -5.52 -4.73
CA ARG A 28 17.36 -4.48 -3.99
C ARG A 28 16.28 -5.09 -3.07
N THR A 29 15.56 -6.09 -3.57
CA THR A 29 14.56 -6.82 -2.78
C THR A 29 15.19 -7.54 -1.58
N GLN A 30 16.38 -8.14 -1.73
CA GLN A 30 17.08 -8.79 -0.61
C GLN A 30 17.52 -7.80 0.47
N LEU A 31 17.94 -6.59 0.09
CA LEU A 31 18.26 -5.52 1.06
C LEU A 31 17.04 -5.14 1.89
N TYR A 32 15.86 -4.97 1.26
CA TYR A 32 14.62 -4.70 2.00
C TYR A 32 14.23 -5.86 2.92
N ARG A 33 14.40 -7.12 2.49
CA ARG A 33 14.16 -8.27 3.37
C ARG A 33 15.05 -8.23 4.61
N ARG A 34 16.34 -7.88 4.46
CA ARG A 34 17.27 -7.75 5.59
C ARG A 34 16.86 -6.60 6.52
N MET A 35 16.47 -5.45 5.97
CA MET A 35 15.94 -4.33 6.76
C MET A 35 14.68 -4.72 7.54
N SER A 36 13.75 -5.46 6.93
CA SER A 36 12.56 -5.96 7.62
C SER A 36 12.90 -6.90 8.78
N GLN A 37 13.94 -7.73 8.65
CA GLN A 37 14.43 -8.58 9.74
C GLN A 37 15.00 -7.76 10.91
N LEU A 38 15.71 -6.67 10.63
CA LEU A 38 16.20 -5.76 11.68
C LEU A 38 15.04 -5.08 12.42
N VAL A 39 14.02 -4.63 11.70
CA VAL A 39 12.80 -4.07 12.31
C VAL A 39 12.09 -5.13 13.16
N ALA A 40 12.00 -6.38 12.70
CA ALA A 40 11.40 -7.45 13.49
C ALA A 40 12.22 -7.77 14.77
N ALA A 41 13.55 -7.75 14.68
CA ALA A 41 14.44 -8.08 15.80
C ALA A 41 14.50 -7.00 16.88
N TYR A 42 14.57 -5.73 16.47
CA TYR A 42 14.66 -4.59 17.39
C TYR A 42 13.28 -4.02 17.79
N ALA A 43 12.22 -4.45 17.10
CA ALA A 43 10.83 -4.08 17.36
C ALA A 43 10.60 -2.58 17.66
N PRO A 44 11.10 -1.64 16.84
CA PRO A 44 10.86 -0.21 17.08
C PRO A 44 9.36 0.14 17.01
N TRP A 45 8.58 -0.70 16.32
CA TRP A 45 7.13 -0.75 16.37
C TRP A 45 6.67 -2.19 16.53
N VAL A 46 5.57 -2.37 17.25
CA VAL A 46 4.84 -3.65 17.31
C VAL A 46 3.76 -3.61 16.24
N LEU A 47 3.99 -4.33 15.14
CA LEU A 47 3.05 -4.41 14.03
C LEU A 47 1.97 -5.45 14.35
N HIS A 48 0.72 -5.02 14.52
CA HIS A 48 -0.35 -5.90 15.01
C HIS A 48 -1.20 -6.55 13.91
N ALA A 49 -1.47 -5.85 12.81
CA ALA A 49 -2.46 -6.31 11.84
C ALA A 49 -2.10 -5.91 10.41
N TYR A 50 -2.48 -6.76 9.46
CA TYR A 50 -2.60 -6.42 8.06
C TYR A 50 -4.07 -6.09 7.77
N ARG A 51 -4.32 -4.91 7.18
CA ARG A 51 -5.69 -4.47 6.89
C ARG A 51 -6.19 -5.12 5.61
N ILE A 52 -7.37 -5.72 5.68
CA ILE A 52 -8.15 -6.12 4.51
C ILE A 52 -9.16 -5.00 4.24
N GLU A 53 -9.21 -4.53 3.00
CA GLU A 53 -10.15 -3.51 2.56
C GLU A 53 -11.25 -4.16 1.72
N ASN A 54 -12.49 -4.01 2.17
CA ASN A 54 -13.67 -4.44 1.43
C ASN A 54 -14.36 -3.20 0.90
N ILE A 55 -14.57 -3.14 -0.41
CA ILE A 55 -15.15 -1.97 -1.07
C ILE A 55 -16.47 -2.38 -1.67
N VAL A 56 -17.53 -1.74 -1.20
CA VAL A 56 -18.88 -1.96 -1.70
C VAL A 56 -19.11 -0.99 -2.86
N VAL A 57 -19.46 -1.55 -4.02
CA VAL A 57 -19.74 -0.78 -5.23
C VAL A 57 -21.13 -1.15 -5.72
N HIS A 58 -21.93 -0.13 -6.05
CA HIS A 58 -23.25 -0.38 -6.59
C HIS A 58 -23.18 -1.07 -7.96
N PRO A 59 -24.13 -1.95 -8.30
CA PRO A 59 -24.11 -2.73 -9.56
C PRO A 59 -24.29 -1.88 -10.82
N TRP A 60 -24.70 -0.63 -10.67
CA TRP A 60 -24.84 0.34 -11.75
C TRP A 60 -23.60 1.24 -11.93
N VAL A 61 -22.56 1.11 -11.10
CA VAL A 61 -21.30 1.82 -11.32
C VAL A 61 -20.46 1.05 -12.34
N ARG A 62 -19.95 1.77 -13.34
CA ARG A 62 -19.08 1.25 -14.40
C ARG A 62 -17.67 1.80 -14.24
N GLY A 63 -16.68 1.05 -14.73
CA GLY A 63 -15.28 1.49 -14.74
C GLY A 63 -14.56 1.40 -13.39
N TYR A 64 -15.23 0.93 -12.34
CA TYR A 64 -14.57 0.74 -11.05
C TYR A 64 -13.51 -0.36 -11.13
N LYS A 65 -12.28 -0.01 -10.76
CA LYS A 65 -11.17 -0.92 -10.55
C LYS A 65 -10.46 -0.50 -9.27
N TYR A 66 -10.25 -1.45 -8.37
CA TYR A 66 -9.53 -1.18 -7.13
C TYR A 66 -8.08 -0.74 -7.42
N ASN A 67 -7.65 0.32 -6.75
CA ASN A 67 -6.29 0.82 -6.77
C ASN A 67 -5.94 1.36 -5.37
N THR A 68 -4.88 0.82 -4.76
CA THR A 68 -4.42 1.19 -3.42
C THR A 68 -3.90 2.63 -3.33
N PHE A 69 -3.44 3.21 -4.45
CA PHE A 69 -2.88 4.57 -4.49
C PHE A 69 -3.88 5.63 -4.95
N ASP A 70 -4.89 5.22 -5.72
CA ASP A 70 -5.95 6.10 -6.22
C ASP A 70 -7.31 5.43 -6.02
N PRO A 71 -7.86 5.46 -4.80
CA PRO A 71 -9.13 4.82 -4.48
C PRO A 71 -10.34 5.52 -5.11
N HIS A 72 -10.14 6.72 -5.68
CA HIS A 72 -11.20 7.62 -6.09
C HIS A 72 -10.90 8.22 -7.47
N ALA A 73 -10.67 7.34 -8.43
CA ALA A 73 -10.36 7.69 -9.80
C ALA A 73 -11.63 8.13 -10.58
N TRP A 74 -12.35 9.13 -10.06
CA TRP A 74 -13.69 9.56 -10.48
C TRP A 74 -13.84 9.79 -11.97
N MET A 75 -12.77 10.24 -12.62
CA MET A 75 -12.72 10.53 -14.06
C MET A 75 -13.00 9.30 -14.94
N TYR A 76 -12.80 8.09 -14.39
CA TYR A 76 -12.99 6.82 -15.10
C TYR A 76 -14.28 6.10 -14.69
N TYR A 77 -15.09 6.70 -13.82
CA TYR A 77 -16.33 6.10 -13.35
C TYR A 77 -17.51 6.65 -14.13
N ASP A 78 -18.48 5.77 -14.39
CA ASP A 78 -19.74 6.13 -15.03
C ASP A 78 -20.92 5.43 -14.33
N VAL A 79 -22.13 5.90 -14.55
CA VAL A 79 -23.36 5.38 -13.93
C VAL A 79 -24.33 4.88 -14.99
N ASP A 80 -24.63 3.59 -14.93
CA ASP A 80 -25.71 2.99 -15.69
C ASP A 80 -27.07 3.39 -15.11
N LEU A 81 -27.68 4.42 -15.69
CA LEU A 81 -28.98 4.93 -15.23
C LEU A 81 -30.11 3.91 -15.36
N GLN A 82 -30.05 3.00 -16.33
CA GLN A 82 -31.10 1.98 -16.51
C GLN A 82 -31.01 0.90 -15.43
N ARG A 83 -29.79 0.38 -15.18
CA ARG A 83 -29.56 -0.56 -14.07
C ARG A 83 -29.87 0.06 -12.72
N ARG A 84 -29.54 1.34 -12.53
CA ARG A 84 -29.87 2.06 -11.29
C ARG A 84 -31.37 2.11 -11.07
N LYS A 85 -32.15 2.49 -12.09
CA LYS A 85 -33.63 2.52 -12.00
C LYS A 85 -34.22 1.15 -11.71
N ALA A 86 -33.71 0.10 -12.35
CA ALA A 86 -34.19 -1.27 -12.14
C ALA A 86 -33.90 -1.79 -10.72
N ALA A 87 -32.77 -1.40 -10.12
CA ALA A 87 -32.37 -1.84 -8.78
C ALA A 87 -33.03 -1.05 -7.62
N ILE A 88 -33.62 0.11 -7.90
CA ILE A 88 -34.31 0.95 -6.90
C ILE A 88 -35.81 0.59 -6.79
N ARG A 89 -36.33 -0.17 -7.76
CA ARG A 89 -37.73 -0.58 -7.82
C ARG A 89 -37.96 -1.86 -7.04
#